data_AF-A0A9N7LKD2-F1
#
_entry.id   AF-A0A9N7LKD2-F1
#
_cell.length_a   1.000
_cell.length_b   1.000
_cell.length_c   1.000
_cell.angle_alpha   90.00
_cell.angle_beta   90.00
_cell.angle_gamma   90.00
#
_symmetry.space_group_name_H-M   'P 1'
#
loop_
_entity.id
_entity.type
_entity.pdbx_description
1 polymer ?
#
loop_
_entity_poly.entity_id
_entity_poly.type
_entity_poly.pdbx_seq_one_letter_code
_entity_poly.pdbx_strand_id
1 'polypeptide(L)'
;MLDAAAAWEGLASELGTAASSFSSVTSGLVSDAWHGAAKAAMNAVATPYAQLLSAASTQAAGAVSQAKAVAGAFEVARAAMIHPLEVLANRNVFVQLIRTNLFGLNAPAIMAAEGQYEQMWAQDVAAMVGYHGGASSAAASLPSGLQQILQSLPNLGLGNKGNANLGSGNTGIGNIGVGNSGEGNSALVPPQSGNYNIGGGNNGNNNLGAGNIGNFNFGFGNNGTGNFGFGNAGPADLSNPNLFTFHVTPGENNIGIGNTGNGNFGLGNTGDGNIGGGNTGIGNIGFGLNGNNLVSVGAGLRRC
;
A
#
# COMPACT_ATOMS: atom_id res chain seq x y z
N MET A 1 6.71 -0.71 -17.24
CA MET A 1 6.21 0.69 -17.26
C MET A 1 5.50 1.04 -18.55
N LEU A 2 6.06 0.74 -19.73
CA LEU A 2 5.37 0.99 -21.01
C LEU A 2 4.08 0.17 -21.17
N ASP A 3 4.07 -1.10 -20.76
CA ASP A 3 2.83 -1.90 -20.78
C ASP A 3 1.75 -1.33 -19.84
N ALA A 4 2.15 -0.83 -18.67
CA ALA A 4 1.24 -0.15 -17.76
C ALA A 4 0.69 1.15 -18.40
N ALA A 5 1.53 1.90 -19.11
CA ALA A 5 1.08 3.07 -19.86
C ALA A 5 0.06 2.70 -20.94
N ALA A 6 0.29 1.61 -21.69
CA ALA A 6 -0.67 1.11 -22.68
C ALA A 6 -2.00 0.67 -22.06
N ALA A 7 -1.95 0.00 -20.91
CA ALA A 7 -3.16 -0.38 -20.17
C ALA A 7 -3.96 0.85 -19.67
N TRP A 8 -3.27 1.85 -19.12
CA TRP A 8 -3.89 3.12 -18.72
C TRP A 8 -4.46 3.91 -19.91
N GLU A 9 -3.82 3.83 -21.07
CA GLU A 9 -4.28 4.45 -22.31
C GLU A 9 -5.58 3.80 -22.82
N GLY A 10 -5.65 2.46 -22.80
CA GLY A 10 -6.88 1.72 -23.08
C GLY A 10 -8.01 2.13 -22.14
N LEU A 11 -7.73 2.16 -20.83
CA LEU A 11 -8.73 2.57 -19.83
C LEU A 11 -9.20 4.01 -20.03
N ALA A 12 -8.30 4.95 -20.34
CA ALA A 12 -8.67 6.33 -20.64
C ALA A 12 -9.64 6.40 -21.83
N SER A 13 -9.35 5.67 -22.91
CA SER A 13 -10.20 5.62 -24.11
C SER A 13 -11.59 5.06 -23.82
N GLU A 14 -11.66 3.95 -23.08
CA GLU A 14 -12.93 3.31 -22.71
C GLU A 14 -13.79 4.22 -21.81
N LEU A 15 -13.18 4.84 -20.80
CA LEU A 15 -13.87 5.77 -19.89
C LEU A 15 -14.36 7.02 -20.63
N GLY A 16 -13.56 7.57 -21.54
CA GLY A 16 -13.95 8.70 -22.37
C GLY A 16 -15.15 8.37 -23.27
N THR A 17 -15.11 7.20 -23.91
CA THR A 17 -16.22 6.72 -24.76
C THR A 17 -17.48 6.45 -23.93
N ALA A 18 -17.33 5.84 -22.75
CA ALA A 18 -18.43 5.63 -21.81
C ALA A 18 -19.07 6.95 -21.37
N ALA A 19 -18.26 7.97 -21.07
CA ALA A 19 -18.73 9.30 -20.70
C ALA A 19 -19.55 9.95 -21.82
N SER A 20 -19.05 9.94 -23.06
CA SER A 20 -19.74 10.49 -24.23
C SER A 20 -21.04 9.73 -24.52
N SER A 21 -21.01 8.40 -24.49
CA SER A 21 -22.21 7.57 -24.72
C SER A 21 -23.27 7.83 -23.65
N PHE A 22 -22.89 7.85 -22.38
CA PHE A 22 -23.80 8.12 -21.28
C PHE A 22 -24.42 9.52 -21.36
N SER A 23 -23.61 10.53 -21.69
CA SER A 23 -24.08 11.91 -21.91
C SER A 23 -25.05 12.00 -23.10
N SER A 24 -24.78 11.27 -24.18
CA SER A 24 -25.67 11.23 -25.36
C SER A 24 -27.03 10.61 -25.01
N VAL A 25 -27.04 9.47 -24.32
CA VAL A 25 -28.29 8.80 -23.93
C VAL A 25 -29.08 9.66 -22.96
N THR A 26 -28.42 10.23 -21.95
CA THR A 26 -29.10 11.05 -20.94
C THR A 26 -29.63 12.35 -21.53
N SER A 27 -28.89 13.02 -22.43
CA SER A 27 -29.40 14.21 -23.11
C SER A 27 -30.61 13.90 -24.00
N GLY A 28 -30.63 12.76 -24.70
CA GLY A 28 -31.81 12.28 -25.43
C GLY A 28 -33.01 12.03 -24.51
N LEU A 29 -32.81 11.32 -23.40
CA LEU A 29 -33.87 11.06 -22.41
C LEU A 29 -34.41 12.35 -21.77
N VAL A 30 -33.52 13.27 -21.40
CA VAL A 30 -33.89 14.59 -20.88
C VAL A 30 -34.68 15.37 -21.91
N SER A 31 -34.33 15.29 -23.20
CA SER A 31 -35.02 16.03 -24.26
C SER A 31 -36.41 15.47 -24.54
N ASP A 32 -36.53 14.15 -24.68
CA ASP A 32 -37.71 13.52 -25.31
C ASP A 32 -38.57 12.72 -24.34
N ALA A 33 -37.97 11.93 -23.44
CA ALA A 33 -38.69 10.88 -22.70
C ALA A 33 -39.04 11.26 -21.25
N TRP A 34 -38.17 12.02 -20.58
CA TRP A 34 -38.36 12.43 -19.19
C TRP A 34 -39.10 13.76 -19.12
N HIS A 35 -40.05 13.86 -18.19
CA HIS A 35 -40.85 15.08 -18.00
C HIS A 35 -40.95 15.50 -16.53
N GLY A 36 -41.25 16.78 -16.31
CA GLY A 36 -41.57 17.34 -14.99
C GLY A 36 -40.44 17.24 -13.95
N ALA A 37 -40.81 17.13 -12.68
CA ALA A 37 -39.86 17.06 -11.56
C ALA A 37 -38.96 15.81 -11.61
N ALA A 38 -39.46 14.70 -12.17
CA ALA A 38 -38.69 13.47 -12.34
C ALA A 38 -37.52 13.67 -13.32
N LYS A 39 -37.74 14.38 -14.45
CA LYS A 39 -36.66 14.78 -15.38
C LYS A 39 -35.55 15.55 -14.67
N ALA A 40 -35.91 16.56 -13.87
CA ALA A 40 -34.95 17.38 -13.16
C ALA A 40 -34.14 16.54 -12.14
N ALA A 41 -34.81 15.65 -11.39
CA ALA A 41 -34.16 14.76 -10.44
C ALA A 41 -33.20 13.77 -11.13
N MET A 42 -33.63 13.12 -12.22
CA MET A 42 -32.78 12.16 -12.94
C MET A 42 -31.59 12.84 -13.62
N ASN A 43 -31.77 14.04 -14.18
CA ASN A 43 -30.67 14.82 -14.75
C ASN A 43 -29.64 15.25 -13.69
N ALA A 44 -30.11 15.64 -12.51
CA ALA A 44 -29.25 16.02 -11.38
C ALA A 44 -28.40 14.84 -10.89
N VAL A 45 -28.91 13.60 -10.97
CA VAL A 45 -28.16 12.38 -10.64
C VAL A 45 -27.21 11.96 -11.76
N ALA A 46 -27.63 12.08 -13.02
CA ALA A 46 -26.83 11.66 -14.17
C ALA A 46 -25.59 12.54 -14.41
N THR A 47 -25.71 13.85 -14.19
CA THR A 47 -24.64 14.81 -14.52
C THR A 47 -23.33 14.52 -13.77
N PRO A 48 -23.32 14.34 -12.43
CA PRO A 48 -22.09 14.00 -11.69
C PRO A 48 -21.44 12.69 -12.15
N TYR A 49 -22.24 11.71 -12.58
CA TYR A 49 -21.71 10.44 -13.08
C TYR A 49 -20.99 10.59 -14.43
N ALA A 50 -21.55 11.37 -15.36
CA ALA A 50 -20.88 11.69 -16.62
C ALA A 50 -19.55 12.45 -16.39
N GLN A 51 -19.54 13.36 -15.42
CA GLN A 51 -18.36 14.11 -15.01
C GLN A 51 -17.30 13.20 -14.37
N LEU A 52 -17.72 12.24 -13.54
CA LEU A 52 -16.85 11.22 -12.97
C LEU A 52 -16.13 10.42 -14.05
N LEU A 53 -16.86 9.90 -15.04
CA LEU A 53 -16.26 9.13 -16.14
C LEU A 53 -15.25 9.98 -16.93
N SER A 54 -15.59 11.23 -17.23
CA SER A 54 -14.72 12.16 -17.95
C SER A 54 -13.44 12.50 -17.17
N ALA A 55 -13.57 12.69 -15.86
CA ALA A 55 -12.43 12.97 -15.00
C ALA A 55 -11.56 11.73 -14.76
N ALA A 56 -12.17 10.55 -14.61
CA ALA A 56 -11.45 9.29 -14.52
C ALA A 56 -10.65 9.01 -15.81
N SER A 57 -11.24 9.28 -16.97
CA SER A 57 -10.54 9.26 -18.27
C SER A 57 -9.33 10.19 -18.29
N THR A 58 -9.50 11.43 -17.82
CA THR A 58 -8.41 12.42 -17.75
C THR A 58 -7.31 11.99 -16.78
N GLN A 59 -7.67 11.44 -15.63
CA GLN A 59 -6.71 10.94 -14.64
C GLN A 59 -5.93 9.74 -15.17
N ALA A 60 -6.60 8.80 -15.87
CA ALA A 60 -5.94 7.69 -16.56
C ALA A 60 -4.94 8.20 -17.60
N ALA A 61 -5.30 9.18 -18.44
CA ALA A 61 -4.38 9.79 -19.39
C ALA A 61 -3.18 10.48 -18.73
N GLY A 62 -3.38 11.11 -17.56
CA GLY A 62 -2.29 11.62 -16.74
C GLY A 62 -1.35 10.51 -16.25
N ALA A 63 -1.90 9.37 -15.81
CA ALA A 63 -1.10 8.21 -15.39
C ALA A 63 -0.25 7.62 -16.54
N VAL A 64 -0.78 7.61 -17.78
CA VAL A 64 0.00 7.25 -18.99
C VAL A 64 1.25 8.12 -19.10
N SER A 65 1.07 9.43 -18.97
CA SER A 65 2.16 10.41 -19.12
C SER A 65 3.24 10.20 -18.05
N GLN A 66 2.83 9.98 -16.79
CA GLN A 66 3.78 9.74 -15.71
C GLN A 66 4.49 8.38 -15.84
N ALA A 67 3.80 7.33 -16.28
CA ALA A 67 4.41 6.02 -16.53
C ALA A 67 5.49 6.11 -17.64
N LYS A 68 5.23 6.88 -18.71
CA LYS A 68 6.21 7.17 -19.76
C LYS A 68 7.39 7.99 -19.24
N ALA A 69 7.15 8.97 -18.36
CA ALA A 69 8.21 9.76 -17.73
C ALA A 69 9.15 8.91 -16.85
N VAL A 70 8.61 7.99 -16.03
CA VAL A 70 9.41 7.05 -15.22
C VAL A 70 10.25 6.13 -16.11
N ALA A 71 9.67 5.60 -17.20
CA ALA A 71 10.41 4.80 -18.16
C ALA A 71 11.57 5.59 -18.81
N GLY A 72 11.33 6.84 -19.18
CA GLY A 72 12.37 7.73 -19.70
C GLY A 72 13.49 8.00 -18.70
N ALA A 73 13.16 8.27 -17.44
CA ALA A 73 14.14 8.47 -16.37
C ALA A 73 15.01 7.22 -16.15
N PHE A 74 14.42 6.02 -16.23
CA PHE A 74 15.14 4.75 -16.16
C PHE A 74 16.12 4.59 -17.33
N GLU A 75 15.69 4.87 -18.57
CA GLU A 75 16.55 4.73 -19.75
C GLU A 75 17.74 5.71 -19.71
N VAL A 76 17.52 6.95 -19.25
CA VAL A 76 18.61 7.93 -19.03
C VAL A 76 19.59 7.43 -17.99
N ALA A 77 19.10 6.93 -16.85
CA ALA A 77 19.97 6.40 -15.80
C ALA A 77 20.74 5.16 -16.28
N ARG A 78 20.06 4.22 -16.95
CA ARG A 78 20.70 3.02 -17.52
C ARG A 78 21.81 3.38 -18.50
N ALA A 79 21.62 4.40 -19.33
CA ALA A 79 22.63 4.85 -20.28
C ALA A 79 23.82 5.57 -19.60
N ALA A 80 23.58 6.23 -18.46
CA ALA A 80 24.62 6.96 -17.72
C ALA A 80 25.43 6.08 -16.75
N MET A 81 24.85 4.97 -16.27
CA MET A 81 25.51 4.03 -15.38
C MET A 81 26.76 3.41 -16.03
N ILE A 82 27.85 3.37 -15.27
CA ILE A 82 29.10 2.75 -15.67
C ILE A 82 28.91 1.24 -15.79
N HIS A 83 29.45 0.66 -16.86
CA HIS A 83 29.34 -0.77 -17.07
C HIS A 83 30.21 -1.53 -16.03
N PRO A 84 29.70 -2.62 -15.40
CA PRO A 84 30.45 -3.34 -14.36
C PRO A 84 31.84 -3.85 -14.80
N LEU A 85 32.03 -4.13 -16.10
CA LEU A 85 33.33 -4.53 -16.63
C LEU A 85 34.37 -3.40 -16.62
N GLU A 86 33.97 -2.14 -16.70
CA GLU A 86 34.89 -1.00 -16.61
C GLU A 86 35.40 -0.82 -15.18
N VAL A 87 34.50 -0.96 -14.20
CA VAL A 87 34.85 -0.98 -12.78
C VAL A 87 35.82 -2.12 -12.50
N LEU A 88 35.54 -3.33 -12.99
CA LEU A 88 36.40 -4.49 -12.83
C LEU A 88 37.78 -4.29 -13.48
N ALA A 89 37.83 -3.71 -14.68
CA ALA A 89 39.08 -3.42 -15.38
C ALA A 89 39.96 -2.47 -14.57
N ASN A 90 39.39 -1.38 -14.05
CA ASN A 90 40.08 -0.45 -13.15
C ASN A 90 40.60 -1.16 -11.90
N ARG A 91 39.77 -2.00 -11.25
CA ARG A 91 40.19 -2.73 -10.05
C ARG A 91 41.32 -3.73 -10.31
N ASN A 92 41.32 -4.40 -11.45
CA ASN A 92 42.40 -5.28 -11.85
C ASN A 92 43.71 -4.51 -12.09
N VAL A 93 43.66 -3.37 -12.78
CA VAL A 93 44.83 -2.49 -12.99
C VAL A 93 45.40 -2.03 -11.65
N PHE A 94 44.56 -1.56 -10.74
CA PHE A 94 44.99 -1.13 -9.41
C PHE A 94 45.74 -2.24 -8.64
N VAL A 95 45.20 -3.45 -8.61
CA VAL A 95 45.84 -4.58 -7.89
C VAL A 95 47.19 -4.92 -8.52
N GLN A 96 47.31 -4.87 -9.85
CA GLN A 96 48.60 -5.11 -10.53
C GLN A 96 49.64 -4.02 -10.21
N LEU A 97 49.21 -2.75 -10.17
CA LEU A 97 50.08 -1.63 -9.82
C LEU A 97 50.59 -1.76 -8.38
N ILE A 98 49.74 -2.16 -7.43
CA ILE A 98 50.15 -2.43 -6.04
C ILE A 98 51.16 -3.56 -5.97
N ARG A 99 50.88 -4.70 -6.63
CA ARG A 99 51.77 -5.88 -6.60
C ARG A 99 53.16 -5.60 -7.14
N THR A 100 53.30 -4.63 -8.04
CA THR A 100 54.57 -4.24 -8.66
C THR A 100 55.23 -3.01 -8.02
N ASN A 101 54.65 -2.45 -6.97
CA ASN A 101 55.12 -1.19 -6.36
C ASN A 101 56.27 -1.37 -5.34
N LEU A 102 57.27 -2.20 -5.64
CA LEU A 102 58.34 -2.55 -4.69
C LEU A 102 59.16 -1.33 -4.21
N PHE A 103 59.35 -0.35 -5.08
CA PHE A 103 60.15 0.85 -4.81
C PHE A 103 59.31 2.13 -4.67
N GLY A 104 57.98 2.02 -4.62
CA GLY A 104 57.10 3.19 -4.54
C GLY A 104 56.91 3.97 -5.86
N LEU A 105 57.58 3.57 -6.94
CA LEU A 105 57.54 4.28 -8.22
C LEU A 105 56.16 4.27 -8.91
N ASN A 106 55.30 3.29 -8.59
CA ASN A 106 53.94 3.22 -9.13
C ASN A 106 52.93 4.07 -8.34
N ALA A 107 53.34 4.77 -7.27
CA ALA A 107 52.43 5.56 -6.44
C ALA A 107 51.55 6.55 -7.25
N PRO A 108 52.08 7.30 -8.24
CA PRO A 108 51.25 8.19 -9.06
C PRO A 108 50.20 7.43 -9.90
N ALA A 109 50.54 6.26 -10.42
CA ALA A 109 49.62 5.45 -11.23
C ALA A 109 48.52 4.79 -10.37
N ILE A 110 48.84 4.40 -9.13
CA ILE A 110 47.86 3.91 -8.16
C ILE A 110 46.84 5.02 -7.84
N MET A 111 47.32 6.22 -7.53
CA MET A 111 46.44 7.38 -7.28
C MET A 111 45.57 7.72 -8.49
N ALA A 112 46.11 7.60 -9.71
CA ALA A 112 45.31 7.80 -10.93
C ALA A 112 44.20 6.74 -11.08
N ALA A 113 44.50 5.47 -10.79
CA ALA A 113 43.50 4.40 -10.82
C ALA A 113 42.42 4.59 -9.74
N GLU A 114 42.79 5.06 -8.54
CA GLU A 114 41.81 5.45 -7.51
C GLU A 114 40.95 6.64 -7.96
N GLY A 115 41.56 7.68 -8.55
CA GLY A 115 40.83 8.82 -9.08
C GLY A 115 39.81 8.45 -10.16
N GLN A 116 40.15 7.51 -11.06
CA GLN A 116 39.21 6.97 -12.04
C GLN A 116 38.06 6.19 -11.38
N TYR A 117 38.35 5.43 -10.33
CA TYR A 117 37.32 4.72 -9.57
C TYR A 117 36.35 5.68 -8.90
N GLU A 118 36.85 6.74 -8.26
CA GLU A 118 36.03 7.78 -7.64
C GLU A 118 35.17 8.54 -8.68
N GLN A 119 35.68 8.75 -9.90
CA GLN A 119 34.89 9.32 -11.00
C GLN A 119 33.74 8.41 -11.42
N MET A 120 34.00 7.11 -11.60
CA MET A 120 32.95 6.14 -11.90
C MET A 120 31.89 6.10 -10.79
N TRP A 121 32.33 6.11 -9.52
CA TRP A 121 31.44 6.18 -8.37
C TRP A 121 30.57 7.44 -8.37
N ALA A 122 31.18 8.62 -8.58
CA ALA A 122 30.45 9.88 -8.64
C ALA A 122 29.44 9.92 -9.80
N GLN A 123 29.78 9.35 -10.96
CA GLN A 123 28.88 9.25 -12.11
C GLN A 123 27.67 8.36 -11.82
N ASP A 124 27.88 7.18 -11.24
CA ASP A 124 26.79 6.26 -10.88
C ASP A 124 25.87 6.88 -9.81
N VAL A 125 26.44 7.55 -8.81
CA VAL A 125 25.66 8.30 -7.81
C VAL A 125 24.83 9.39 -8.47
N ALA A 126 25.41 10.18 -9.38
CA ALA A 126 24.69 11.23 -10.10
C ALA A 126 23.55 10.65 -10.96
N ALA A 127 23.79 9.53 -11.65
CA ALA A 127 22.78 8.84 -12.45
C ALA A 127 21.60 8.36 -11.58
N MET A 128 21.88 7.75 -10.42
CA MET A 128 20.85 7.26 -9.51
C MET A 128 20.10 8.38 -8.80
N VAL A 129 20.76 9.48 -8.44
CA VAL A 129 20.09 10.68 -7.92
C VAL A 129 19.17 11.30 -8.97
N GLY A 130 19.62 11.38 -10.23
CA GLY A 130 18.80 11.84 -11.35
C GLY A 130 17.58 10.94 -11.58
N TYR A 131 17.78 9.62 -11.55
CA TYR A 131 16.68 8.65 -11.63
C TYR A 131 15.66 8.85 -10.51
N HIS A 132 16.12 8.92 -9.27
CA HIS A 132 15.26 9.12 -8.11
C HIS A 132 14.48 10.44 -8.22
N GLY A 133 15.14 11.53 -8.61
CA GLY A 133 14.50 12.83 -8.82
C GLY A 133 13.43 12.80 -9.91
N GLY A 134 13.73 12.19 -11.06
CA GLY A 134 12.80 12.05 -12.18
C GLY A 134 11.61 11.14 -11.85
N ALA A 135 11.84 10.01 -11.18
CA ALA A 135 10.78 9.10 -10.77
C ALA A 135 9.88 9.72 -9.69
N SER A 136 10.47 10.42 -8.72
CA SER A 136 9.72 11.10 -7.65
C SER A 136 8.86 12.25 -8.17
N SER A 137 9.38 13.05 -9.11
CA SER A 137 8.61 14.14 -9.71
C SER A 137 7.45 13.63 -10.56
N ALA A 138 7.65 12.53 -11.30
CA ALA A 138 6.59 11.87 -12.05
C ALA A 138 5.49 11.33 -11.12
N ALA A 139 5.86 10.68 -10.01
CA ALA A 139 4.91 10.20 -9.01
C ALA A 139 4.11 11.34 -8.35
N ALA A 140 4.78 12.44 -7.99
CA ALA A 140 4.14 13.62 -7.41
C ALA A 140 3.19 14.33 -8.38
N SER A 141 3.37 14.13 -9.70
CA SER A 141 2.54 14.72 -10.75
C SER A 141 1.34 13.85 -11.16
N LEU A 142 1.06 12.77 -10.42
CA LEU A 142 -0.15 11.97 -10.65
C LEU A 142 -1.41 12.80 -10.34
N PRO A 143 -2.41 12.82 -11.23
CA PRO A 143 -3.65 13.56 -10.96
C PRO A 143 -4.40 12.98 -9.76
N SER A 144 -4.91 13.85 -8.88
CA SER A 144 -5.66 13.47 -7.66
C SER A 144 -7.13 13.90 -7.66
N GLY A 145 -7.64 14.38 -8.81
CA GLY A 145 -8.94 15.06 -8.92
C GLY A 145 -10.17 14.17 -8.74
N LEU A 146 -10.02 12.84 -8.84
CA LEU A 146 -11.13 11.91 -8.71
C LEU A 146 -11.77 11.95 -7.32
N GLN A 147 -10.98 12.13 -6.26
CA GLN A 147 -11.49 12.21 -4.89
C GLN A 147 -12.53 13.33 -4.74
N GLN A 148 -12.28 14.51 -5.31
CA GLN A 148 -13.22 15.63 -5.23
C GLN A 148 -14.55 15.33 -5.95
N ILE A 149 -14.50 14.57 -7.05
CA ILE A 149 -15.71 14.23 -7.81
C ILE A 149 -16.49 13.10 -7.12
N LEU A 150 -15.82 12.17 -6.44
CA LEU A 150 -16.52 11.22 -5.57
C LEU A 150 -17.34 11.96 -4.50
N GLN A 151 -16.85 13.09 -3.97
CA GLN A 151 -17.61 13.89 -3.01
C GLN A 151 -18.85 14.56 -3.61
N SER A 152 -19.01 14.64 -4.94
CA SER A 152 -20.20 15.21 -5.58
C SER A 152 -21.21 14.16 -6.04
N LEU A 153 -20.88 12.87 -5.95
CA LEU A 153 -21.81 11.81 -6.32
C LEU A 153 -22.95 11.69 -5.29
N PRO A 154 -24.20 11.46 -5.74
CA PRO A 154 -25.31 11.22 -4.83
C PRO A 154 -25.17 9.88 -4.11
N ASN A 155 -25.88 9.74 -2.99
CA ASN A 155 -26.05 8.44 -2.35
C ASN A 155 -27.06 7.58 -3.12
N LEU A 156 -26.85 6.27 -3.12
CA LEU A 156 -27.76 5.25 -3.62
C LEU A 156 -28.23 4.37 -2.46
N GLY A 157 -29.54 4.42 -2.18
CA GLY A 157 -30.20 3.68 -1.10
C GLY A 157 -30.67 4.57 0.05
N LEU A 158 -31.15 3.98 1.15
CA LEU A 158 -31.97 4.67 2.15
C LEU A 158 -31.15 5.09 3.38
N GLY A 159 -31.39 6.30 3.89
CA GLY A 159 -30.83 6.75 5.18
C GLY A 159 -29.33 7.06 5.16
N ASN A 160 -28.70 7.17 3.98
CA ASN A 160 -27.30 7.56 3.86
C ASN A 160 -27.11 9.06 4.18
N LYS A 161 -26.05 9.40 4.90
CA LYS A 161 -25.60 10.77 5.21
C LYS A 161 -24.22 11.01 4.60
N GLY A 162 -24.05 12.10 3.86
CA GLY A 162 -22.83 12.38 3.08
C GLY A 162 -23.03 12.07 1.60
N ASN A 163 -21.99 11.61 0.89
CA ASN A 163 -21.99 11.49 -0.58
C ASN A 163 -21.43 10.12 -1.04
N ALA A 164 -21.71 9.73 -2.28
CA ALA A 164 -21.23 8.50 -2.93
C ALA A 164 -21.50 7.18 -2.18
N ASN A 165 -22.37 7.15 -1.17
CA ASN A 165 -22.63 5.92 -0.44
C ASN A 165 -23.58 5.00 -1.21
N LEU A 166 -23.28 3.71 -1.26
CA LEU A 166 -24.11 2.66 -1.85
C LEU A 166 -24.63 1.73 -0.76
N GLY A 167 -25.95 1.55 -0.68
CA GLY A 167 -26.61 0.75 0.34
C GLY A 167 -27.39 1.62 1.34
N SER A 168 -27.46 1.23 2.61
CA SER A 168 -28.38 1.87 3.56
C SER A 168 -27.71 2.27 4.87
N GLY A 169 -28.10 3.43 5.40
CA GLY A 169 -27.66 3.90 6.73
C GLY A 169 -26.18 4.25 6.85
N ASN A 170 -25.46 4.40 5.73
CA ASN A 170 -24.04 4.76 5.76
C ASN A 170 -23.87 6.25 6.11
N THR A 171 -22.81 6.58 6.84
CA THR A 171 -22.43 7.96 7.17
C THR A 171 -21.02 8.25 6.69
N GLY A 172 -20.84 9.31 5.91
CA GLY A 172 -19.55 9.72 5.34
C GLY A 172 -19.54 9.61 3.83
N ILE A 173 -18.43 9.16 3.24
CA ILE A 173 -18.19 9.26 1.79
C ILE A 173 -17.82 7.91 1.19
N GLY A 174 -18.49 7.51 0.11
CA GLY A 174 -18.05 6.38 -0.70
C GLY A 174 -18.14 5.01 0.00
N ASN A 175 -19.00 4.87 1.01
CA ASN A 175 -19.17 3.58 1.69
C ASN A 175 -20.11 2.67 0.90
N ILE A 176 -19.81 1.37 0.86
CA ILE A 176 -20.62 0.33 0.24
C ILE A 176 -21.11 -0.64 1.32
N GLY A 177 -22.43 -0.80 1.43
CA GLY A 177 -23.10 -1.75 2.31
C GLY A 177 -24.04 -1.09 3.32
N VAL A 178 -24.06 -1.60 4.56
CA VAL A 178 -25.06 -1.19 5.55
C VAL A 178 -24.41 -0.64 6.82
N GLY A 179 -24.80 0.57 7.20
CA GLY A 179 -24.47 1.18 8.49
C GLY A 179 -23.02 1.61 8.68
N ASN A 180 -22.20 1.63 7.63
CA ASN A 180 -20.79 1.99 7.74
C ASN A 180 -20.62 3.47 8.08
N SER A 181 -19.58 3.80 8.86
CA SER A 181 -19.24 5.17 9.23
C SER A 181 -17.79 5.49 8.86
N GLY A 182 -17.59 6.58 8.12
CA GLY A 182 -16.27 7.05 7.65
C GLY A 182 -16.20 7.09 6.13
N GLU A 183 -15.03 6.81 5.57
CA GLU A 183 -14.77 6.91 4.13
C GLU A 183 -14.39 5.57 3.50
N GLY A 184 -14.94 5.27 2.32
CA GLY A 184 -14.43 4.18 1.47
C GLY A 184 -14.53 2.77 2.07
N ASN A 185 -15.40 2.55 3.07
CA ASN A 185 -15.58 1.21 3.63
C ASN A 185 -16.43 0.34 2.69
N SER A 186 -16.09 -0.94 2.55
CA SER A 186 -16.79 -1.87 1.67
C SER A 186 -17.11 -3.19 2.36
N ALA A 187 -18.37 -3.37 2.81
CA ALA A 187 -19.00 -4.66 3.13
C ALA A 187 -20.46 -4.53 3.57
N LEU A 188 -21.18 -5.65 3.47
CA LEU A 188 -22.61 -5.77 3.81
C LEU A 188 -22.90 -5.73 5.32
N VAL A 189 -22.20 -6.53 6.16
CA VAL A 189 -22.40 -6.63 7.62
C VAL A 189 -21.30 -7.46 8.30
N PRO A 190 -20.98 -7.24 9.59
CA PRO A 190 -21.44 -6.14 10.44
C PRO A 190 -20.90 -4.77 9.98
N PRO A 191 -21.51 -3.65 10.42
CA PRO A 191 -21.06 -2.31 10.05
C PRO A 191 -19.62 -2.02 10.46
N GLN A 192 -18.94 -1.21 9.66
CA GLN A 192 -17.55 -0.79 9.88
C GLN A 192 -17.48 0.67 10.34
N SER A 193 -16.43 1.00 11.10
CA SER A 193 -16.15 2.36 11.57
C SER A 193 -14.70 2.73 11.27
N GLY A 194 -14.48 3.97 10.83
CA GLY A 194 -13.19 4.45 10.33
C GLY A 194 -13.12 4.38 8.81
N ASN A 195 -11.92 4.33 8.21
CA ASN A 195 -11.76 4.55 6.78
C ASN A 195 -11.11 3.36 6.06
N TYR A 196 -11.51 3.15 4.80
CA TYR A 196 -10.89 2.23 3.85
C TYR A 196 -10.85 0.77 4.33
N ASN A 197 -11.85 0.35 5.11
CA ASN A 197 -11.93 -1.03 5.56
C ASN A 197 -12.71 -1.91 4.56
N ILE A 198 -12.27 -3.14 4.39
CA ILE A 198 -12.89 -4.14 3.49
C ILE A 198 -13.24 -5.38 4.31
N GLY A 199 -14.50 -5.83 4.22
CA GLY A 199 -15.03 -6.95 5.00
C GLY A 199 -15.85 -6.49 6.22
N GLY A 200 -16.13 -7.33 7.21
CA GLY A 200 -17.19 -7.05 8.19
C GLY A 200 -16.71 -6.60 9.57
N GLY A 201 -17.35 -5.60 10.19
CA GLY A 201 -17.15 -5.29 11.60
C GLY A 201 -15.76 -4.76 11.99
N ASN A 202 -15.02 -4.19 11.05
CA ASN A 202 -13.73 -3.55 11.34
C ASN A 202 -13.92 -2.17 11.99
N ASN A 203 -13.09 -1.85 12.97
CA ASN A 203 -13.05 -0.55 13.63
C ASN A 203 -11.64 0.04 13.62
N GLY A 204 -11.46 1.15 12.91
CA GLY A 204 -10.18 1.79 12.63
C GLY A 204 -9.96 1.92 11.12
N ASN A 205 -8.72 1.94 10.63
CA ASN A 205 -8.46 2.27 9.23
C ASN A 205 -7.67 1.18 8.48
N ASN A 206 -7.94 1.05 7.18
CA ASN A 206 -7.19 0.20 6.26
C ASN A 206 -7.14 -1.28 6.67
N ASN A 207 -8.20 -1.80 7.31
CA ASN A 207 -8.28 -3.21 7.66
C ASN A 207 -8.92 -4.02 6.54
N LEU A 208 -8.40 -5.24 6.30
CA LEU A 208 -8.96 -6.20 5.36
C LEU A 208 -9.32 -7.49 6.11
N GLY A 209 -10.58 -7.90 6.00
CA GLY A 209 -11.14 -9.08 6.66
C GLY A 209 -12.23 -8.68 7.65
N ALA A 210 -12.32 -9.31 8.82
CA ALA A 210 -13.44 -9.05 9.72
C ALA A 210 -13.11 -8.96 11.21
N GLY A 211 -13.81 -8.10 11.93
CA GLY A 211 -13.69 -7.92 13.37
C GLY A 211 -12.34 -7.36 13.82
N ASN A 212 -11.59 -6.72 12.92
CA ASN A 212 -10.30 -6.13 13.30
C ASN A 212 -10.52 -4.78 14.00
N ILE A 213 -9.74 -4.53 15.05
CA ILE A 213 -9.71 -3.28 15.80
C ILE A 213 -8.31 -2.67 15.63
N GLY A 214 -8.23 -1.37 15.33
CA GLY A 214 -6.98 -0.68 15.04
C GLY A 214 -6.75 -0.52 13.53
N ASN A 215 -5.50 -0.49 13.08
CA ASN A 215 -5.17 -0.08 11.70
C ASN A 215 -4.34 -1.12 10.94
N PHE A 216 -4.48 -1.16 9.61
CA PHE A 216 -3.62 -1.95 8.72
C PHE A 216 -3.60 -3.46 9.02
N ASN A 217 -4.66 -4.00 9.63
CA ASN A 217 -4.73 -5.43 9.92
C ASN A 217 -5.29 -6.21 8.73
N PHE A 218 -4.73 -7.39 8.48
CA PHE A 218 -5.22 -8.36 7.53
C PHE A 218 -5.69 -9.64 8.23
N GLY A 219 -6.91 -10.08 7.95
CA GLY A 219 -7.49 -11.30 8.50
C GLY A 219 -8.61 -11.01 9.49
N PHE A 220 -8.67 -11.75 10.61
CA PHE A 220 -9.84 -11.78 11.46
C PHE A 220 -9.54 -11.52 12.93
N GLY A 221 -10.30 -10.64 13.56
CA GLY A 221 -10.26 -10.45 15.02
C GLY A 221 -8.94 -9.91 15.55
N ASN A 222 -8.10 -9.28 14.73
CA ASN A 222 -6.85 -8.70 15.20
C ASN A 222 -7.10 -7.39 15.95
N ASN A 223 -6.35 -7.13 17.01
CA ASN A 223 -6.40 -5.89 17.77
C ASN A 223 -5.02 -5.20 17.78
N GLY A 224 -4.93 -4.07 17.10
CA GLY A 224 -3.75 -3.21 17.05
C GLY A 224 -3.36 -2.83 15.63
N THR A 225 -2.06 -2.81 15.34
CA THR A 225 -1.56 -2.25 14.07
C THR A 225 -0.74 -3.26 13.28
N GLY A 226 -1.03 -3.40 11.99
CA GLY A 226 -0.17 -4.17 11.08
C GLY A 226 -0.16 -5.68 11.31
N ASN A 227 -1.16 -6.23 12.00
CA ASN A 227 -1.23 -7.66 12.24
C ASN A 227 -1.77 -8.43 11.03
N PHE A 228 -1.22 -9.61 10.77
CA PHE A 228 -1.65 -10.51 9.71
C PHE A 228 -2.10 -11.85 10.32
N GLY A 229 -3.33 -12.27 10.05
CA GLY A 229 -3.87 -13.57 10.45
C GLY A 229 -5.06 -13.44 11.39
N PHE A 230 -5.09 -14.22 12.47
CA PHE A 230 -6.29 -14.44 13.27
C PHE A 230 -6.04 -14.15 14.76
N GLY A 231 -6.83 -13.25 15.36
CA GLY A 231 -6.86 -13.06 16.81
C GLY A 231 -5.54 -12.59 17.41
N ASN A 232 -4.69 -11.89 16.65
CA ASN A 232 -3.47 -11.32 17.21
C ASN A 232 -3.80 -10.04 17.99
N ALA A 233 -3.18 -9.84 19.15
CA ALA A 233 -3.44 -8.71 20.03
C ALA A 233 -2.19 -8.34 20.85
N GLY A 234 -2.28 -7.28 21.64
CA GLY A 234 -1.30 -6.96 22.67
C GLY A 234 -1.61 -7.68 23.98
N PRO A 235 -0.73 -7.58 24.99
CA PRO A 235 -0.96 -8.17 26.30
C PRO A 235 -2.25 -7.65 26.96
N ALA A 236 -2.80 -8.44 27.87
CA ALA A 236 -3.92 -8.00 28.69
C ALA A 236 -3.53 -6.74 29.49
N ASP A 237 -4.38 -5.72 29.46
CA ASP A 237 -4.20 -4.53 30.28
C ASP A 237 -4.68 -4.80 31.71
N LEU A 238 -3.74 -5.19 32.57
CA LEU A 238 -3.99 -5.40 34.00
C LEU A 238 -4.07 -4.08 34.79
N SER A 239 -3.82 -2.93 34.15
CA SER A 239 -3.89 -1.62 34.81
C SER A 239 -5.31 -1.03 34.85
N ASN A 240 -6.25 -1.61 34.08
CA ASN A 240 -7.63 -1.19 34.07
C ASN A 240 -8.44 -1.86 35.22
N PRO A 241 -8.92 -1.08 36.22
CA PRO A 241 -9.65 -1.64 37.38
C PRO A 241 -11.10 -2.03 37.06
N ASN A 242 -11.58 -1.81 35.83
CA ASN A 242 -12.96 -2.14 35.45
C ASN A 242 -13.12 -3.66 35.25
N LEU A 243 -13.59 -4.34 36.29
CA LEU A 243 -13.86 -5.79 36.32
C LEU A 243 -14.81 -6.28 35.19
N PHE A 244 -15.58 -5.38 34.59
CA PHE A 244 -16.57 -5.70 33.55
C PHE A 244 -16.08 -5.51 32.12
N THR A 245 -14.82 -5.11 31.91
CA THR A 245 -14.22 -4.96 30.57
C THR A 245 -12.89 -5.69 30.50
N PHE A 246 -12.84 -6.84 29.84
CA PHE A 246 -11.56 -7.46 29.45
C PHE A 246 -10.93 -6.58 28.36
N HIS A 247 -9.94 -5.77 28.74
CA HIS A 247 -9.21 -4.90 27.83
C HIS A 247 -7.90 -5.59 27.42
N VAL A 248 -7.79 -5.93 26.14
CA VAL A 248 -6.51 -6.31 25.53
C VAL A 248 -5.88 -5.06 24.94
N THR A 249 -4.60 -4.84 25.22
CA THR A 249 -3.87 -3.75 24.58
C THR A 249 -3.71 -4.01 23.07
N PRO A 250 -3.49 -2.97 22.26
CA PRO A 250 -3.09 -3.12 20.87
C PRO A 250 -1.76 -3.88 20.75
N GLY A 251 -1.69 -4.87 19.86
CA GLY A 251 -0.46 -5.55 19.47
C GLY A 251 -0.01 -5.12 18.09
N GLU A 252 1.30 -5.08 17.85
CA GLU A 252 1.86 -4.60 16.59
C GLU A 252 2.55 -5.72 15.80
N ASN A 253 2.31 -5.74 14.48
CA ASN A 253 3.08 -6.53 13.51
C ASN A 253 3.17 -8.03 13.80
N ASN A 254 2.17 -8.60 14.46
CA ASN A 254 2.12 -10.05 14.65
C ASN A 254 1.61 -10.74 13.39
N ILE A 255 2.20 -11.88 13.05
CA ILE A 255 1.83 -12.69 11.90
C ILE A 255 1.48 -14.11 12.39
N GLY A 256 0.26 -14.55 12.11
CA GLY A 256 -0.21 -15.90 12.43
C GLY A 256 -1.48 -15.91 13.28
N ILE A 257 -1.56 -16.80 14.26
CA ILE A 257 -2.81 -17.06 15.01
C ILE A 257 -2.58 -16.87 16.50
N GLY A 258 -3.38 -16.00 17.13
CA GLY A 258 -3.48 -15.86 18.58
C GLY A 258 -2.22 -15.36 19.25
N ASN A 259 -1.35 -14.63 18.54
CA ASN A 259 -0.16 -14.06 19.17
C ASN A 259 -0.53 -12.84 20.03
N THR A 260 0.10 -12.74 21.19
CA THR A 260 -0.09 -11.68 22.19
C THR A 260 1.21 -10.93 22.41
N GLY A 261 1.26 -9.62 22.14
CA GLY A 261 2.47 -8.79 22.20
C GLY A 261 2.82 -8.21 20.83
N ASN A 262 4.10 -8.09 20.49
CA ASN A 262 4.53 -7.44 19.25
C ASN A 262 5.49 -8.29 18.42
N GLY A 263 5.40 -8.21 17.10
CA GLY A 263 6.37 -8.78 16.16
C GLY A 263 6.49 -10.30 16.22
N ASN A 264 5.50 -11.01 16.75
CA ASN A 264 5.54 -12.47 16.82
C ASN A 264 5.14 -13.10 15.48
N PHE A 265 5.80 -14.18 15.10
CA PHE A 265 5.47 -14.99 13.93
C PHE A 265 5.10 -16.41 14.34
N GLY A 266 3.86 -16.83 14.09
CA GLY A 266 3.39 -18.20 14.26
C GLY A 266 2.14 -18.32 15.14
N LEU A 267 2.13 -19.26 16.09
CA LEU A 267 0.91 -19.71 16.77
C LEU A 267 0.98 -19.50 18.29
N GLY A 268 0.15 -18.60 18.83
CA GLY A 268 -0.05 -18.49 20.28
C GLY A 268 1.19 -18.03 21.06
N ASN A 269 2.08 -17.26 20.43
CA ASN A 269 3.23 -16.71 21.15
C ASN A 269 2.80 -15.55 22.05
N THR A 270 3.41 -15.42 23.22
CA THR A 270 3.20 -14.34 24.18
C THR A 270 4.52 -13.58 24.42
N GLY A 271 4.50 -12.26 24.31
CA GLY A 271 5.70 -11.41 24.42
C GLY A 271 6.11 -10.87 23.06
N ASP A 272 7.41 -10.64 22.83
CA ASP A 272 7.86 -9.87 21.67
C ASP A 272 8.84 -10.65 20.77
N GLY A 273 8.66 -10.57 19.46
CA GLY A 273 9.64 -11.07 18.48
C GLY A 273 9.83 -12.59 18.47
N ASN A 274 8.86 -13.37 18.96
CA ASN A 274 8.98 -14.83 18.98
C ASN A 274 8.60 -15.44 17.62
N ILE A 275 9.30 -16.49 17.20
CA ILE A 275 9.04 -17.25 15.99
C ILE A 275 8.72 -18.70 16.35
N GLY A 276 7.60 -19.23 15.87
CA GLY A 276 7.16 -20.61 16.09
C GLY A 276 5.85 -20.68 16.87
N GLY A 277 5.74 -21.50 17.91
CA GLY A 277 4.46 -21.70 18.59
C GLY A 277 4.50 -21.86 20.10
N GLY A 278 3.60 -21.16 20.81
CA GLY A 278 3.46 -21.26 22.26
C GLY A 278 4.66 -20.76 23.04
N ASN A 279 5.48 -19.88 22.46
CA ASN A 279 6.62 -19.30 23.16
C ASN A 279 6.18 -18.13 24.03
N THR A 280 6.79 -17.99 25.21
CA THR A 280 6.57 -16.90 26.16
C THR A 280 7.90 -16.19 26.44
N GLY A 281 7.94 -14.88 26.18
CA GLY A 281 9.10 -14.01 26.42
C GLY A 281 9.53 -13.26 25.16
N ILE A 282 10.84 -13.01 25.01
CA ILE A 282 11.36 -12.15 23.94
C ILE A 282 12.31 -12.92 23.03
N GLY A 283 12.12 -12.85 21.71
CA GLY A 283 13.09 -13.30 20.71
C GLY A 283 13.31 -14.81 20.66
N ASN A 284 12.35 -15.62 21.11
CA ASN A 284 12.49 -17.08 21.08
C ASN A 284 12.19 -17.63 19.68
N ILE A 285 12.91 -18.68 19.26
CA ILE A 285 12.69 -19.39 18.00
C ILE A 285 12.46 -20.88 18.30
N GLY A 286 11.23 -21.36 18.15
CA GLY A 286 10.90 -22.77 18.38
C GLY A 286 9.49 -22.97 18.91
N PHE A 287 9.28 -24.02 19.72
CA PHE A 287 7.98 -24.36 20.28
C PHE A 287 8.03 -24.49 21.80
N GLY A 288 7.06 -23.88 22.49
CA GLY A 288 6.85 -24.03 23.93
C GLY A 288 7.98 -23.45 24.80
N LEU A 289 8.73 -22.47 24.29
CA LEU A 289 9.86 -21.88 25.02
C LEU A 289 9.39 -20.86 26.04
N ASN A 290 10.00 -20.85 27.22
CA ASN A 290 9.73 -19.86 28.26
C ASN A 290 11.05 -19.21 28.69
N GLY A 291 11.20 -17.92 28.42
CA GLY A 291 12.44 -17.17 28.62
C GLY A 291 12.71 -16.22 27.45
N ASN A 292 13.94 -15.73 27.33
CA ASN A 292 14.32 -14.79 26.27
C ASN A 292 15.48 -15.36 25.43
N ASN A 293 15.45 -15.12 24.12
CA ASN A 293 16.46 -15.51 23.14
C ASN A 293 16.77 -17.02 23.11
N LEU A 294 15.77 -17.86 23.43
CA LEU A 294 15.91 -19.31 23.37
C LEU A 294 15.69 -19.80 21.94
N VAL A 295 16.47 -20.80 21.53
CA VAL A 295 16.29 -21.46 20.24
C VAL A 295 16.10 -22.95 20.48
N SER A 296 15.03 -23.52 19.93
CA SER A 296 14.79 -24.96 19.92
C SER A 296 14.76 -25.47 18.49
N VAL A 297 15.71 -26.36 18.19
CA VAL A 297 15.82 -27.04 16.90
C VAL A 297 15.16 -28.41 17.04
N GLY A 298 13.83 -28.44 16.93
CA GLY A 298 13.05 -29.66 16.72
C GLY A 298 12.74 -30.50 17.97
N ALA A 299 11.48 -30.89 18.07
CA ALA A 299 10.99 -31.90 19.00
C ALA A 299 11.67 -33.26 18.73
N GLY A 300 12.69 -33.59 19.51
CA GLY A 300 13.13 -34.96 19.68
C GLY A 300 12.04 -35.74 20.41
N LEU A 301 11.11 -36.35 19.66
CA LEU A 301 10.36 -37.52 20.08
C LEU A 301 11.37 -38.66 20.33
N ARG A 302 12.11 -38.61 21.44
CA ARG A 302 12.63 -39.82 22.06
C ARG A 302 11.53 -40.33 22.97
N ARG A 303 10.65 -41.16 22.39
CA ARG A 303 9.95 -42.16 23.18
C ARG A 303 11.02 -43.08 23.75
N CYS A 304 11.14 -43.12 25.08
CA CYS A 304 11.69 -44.30 25.75
C CYS A 304 10.70 -45.46 25.59
#